data_AF-A0A327KLM5-F1
#
_entry.id   AF-A0A327KLM5-F1
#
_cell.length_a   1.000
_cell.length_b   1.000
_cell.length_c   1.000
_cell.angle_alpha   90.00
_cell.angle_beta   90.00
_cell.angle_gamma   90.00
#
_symmetry.space_group_name_H-M   'P 1'
#
loop_
_entity.id
_entity.type
_entity.pdbx_description
1 polymer ?
#
loop_
_entity_poly.entity_id
_entity_poly.type
_entity_poly.pdbx_seq_one_letter_code
_entity_poly.pdbx_strand_id
1 'polypeptide(L)' 'MSPAVQGVLVLVVTIAVLLTGAPVAFALGIVSVAFLVLFQGADSLSVVAETLYSGLHDFTLVS' A
#
# COMPACT_ATOMS: atom_id res chain seq x y z
N MET A 1 -10.33 7.01 -15.25
CA MET A 1 -10.49 5.54 -15.47
C MET A 1 -11.63 5.06 -14.58
N SER A 2 -12.42 4.07 -14.99
CA SER A 2 -13.45 3.54 -14.10
C SER A 2 -12.81 2.77 -12.93
N PRO A 3 -13.49 2.66 -11.76
CA PRO A 3 -12.97 1.95 -10.60
C PRO A 3 -12.58 0.49 -10.91
N ALA A 4 -13.34 -0.18 -11.78
CA ALA A 4 -13.04 -1.54 -12.20
C ALA A 4 -11.68 -1.65 -12.92
N VAL A 5 -11.37 -0.69 -13.80
CA VAL A 5 -10.09 -0.70 -14.53
C VAL A 5 -8.92 -0.40 -13.59
N GLN A 6 -9.09 0.50 -12.62
CA GLN A 6 -8.07 0.74 -11.59
C GLN A 6 -7.82 -0.52 -10.74
N GLY A 7 -8.88 -1.20 -10.30
CA GLY A 7 -8.77 -2.44 -9.54
C GLY A 7 -8.04 -3.55 -10.29
N VAL A 8 -8.34 -3.73 -11.58
CA VAL A 8 -7.64 -4.71 -12.44
C VAL A 8 -6.15 -4.35 -12.58
N LEU A 9 -5.82 -3.07 -12.73
CA LEU A 9 -4.42 -2.63 -12.84
C LEU A 9 -3.65 -2.93 -11.55
N VAL A 10 -4.23 -2.60 -10.39
CA VAL A 10 -3.63 -2.90 -9.08
C VAL A 10 -3.42 -4.40 -8.92
N LEU A 11 -4.41 -5.23 -9.28
CA LEU A 11 -4.32 -6.69 -9.19
C LEU A 11 -3.17 -7.25 -10.04
N VAL A 12 -3.12 -6.88 -11.32
CA VAL A 12 -2.11 -7.40 -12.26
C VAL A 12 -0.70 -7.01 -11.82
N VAL A 13 -0.51 -5.75 -11.41
CA VAL A 13 0.80 -5.27 -10.95
C VAL A 13 1.20 -5.95 -9.63
N THR A 14 0.25 -6.12 -8.69
CA THR A 14 0.52 -6.82 -7.42
C THR A 14 1.00 -8.25 -7.68
N ILE A 15 0.31 -9.00 -8.54
CA ILE A 15 0.71 -10.36 -8.89
C ILE A 15 2.09 -10.36 -9.54
N ALA A 16 2.35 -9.47 -10.50
CA ALA A 16 3.64 -9.40 -11.17
C ALA A 16 4.80 -9.13 -10.17
N VAL A 17 4.60 -8.23 -9.21
CA VAL A 17 5.61 -7.93 -8.18
C VAL A 17 5.79 -9.12 -7.22
N LEU A 18 4.72 -9.79 -6.82
CA LEU A 18 4.82 -10.98 -5.95
C LEU A 18 5.55 -12.14 -6.63
N LEU A 19 5.40 -12.29 -7.94
CA LEU A 19 6.10 -13.33 -8.73
C LEU A 19 7.62 -13.09 -8.83
N THR A 20 8.15 -11.93 -8.42
CA THR A 20 9.60 -11.67 -8.40
C THR A 20 10.34 -12.39 -7.27
N GLY A 21 9.61 -12.96 -6.29
CA GLY A 21 10.20 -13.53 -5.08
C GLY A 21 10.53 -12.51 -3.99
N ALA A 22 10.14 -11.24 -4.17
CA ALA A 22 10.22 -10.24 -3.11
C ALA A 22 9.39 -10.67 -1.88
N PRO A 23 9.85 -10.41 -0.64
CA PRO A 23 9.07 -10.75 0.55
C PRO A 23 7.70 -10.06 0.52
N VAL A 24 6.65 -10.85 0.78
CA VAL A 24 5.25 -10.46 0.53
C VAL A 24 4.89 -9.11 1.16
N ALA A 25 5.27 -8.88 2.42
CA ALA A 25 4.94 -7.64 3.13
C ALA A 25 5.53 -6.39 2.45
N PHE A 26 6.78 -6.45 1.98
CA PHE A 26 7.42 -5.32 1.31
C PHE A 26 6.84 -5.09 -0.09
N ALA A 27 6.55 -6.17 -0.83
CA ALA A 27 5.91 -6.08 -2.13
C ALA A 27 4.54 -5.39 -2.03
N LEU A 28 3.69 -5.83 -1.10
CA LEU A 28 2.37 -5.24 -0.89
C LEU A 28 2.45 -3.79 -0.41
N GLY A 29 3.41 -3.48 0.48
CA GLY A 29 3.61 -2.11 0.98
C GLY A 29 4.02 -1.13 -0.12
N ILE A 30 4.98 -1.50 -0.98
CA ILE A 30 5.42 -0.63 -2.09
C ILE A 30 4.29 -0.45 -3.10
N VAL A 31 3.61 -1.53 -3.49
CA VAL A 31 2.53 -1.47 -4.47
C VAL A 31 1.36 -0.64 -3.95
N SER A 32 0.97 -0.78 -2.68
CA SER A 32 -0.13 0.00 -2.10
C SER A 32 0.18 1.49 -2.08
N VAL A 33 1.37 1.89 -1.62
CA VAL A 33 1.80 3.29 -1.56
C VAL A 33 1.90 3.89 -2.95
N ALA A 34 2.48 3.14 -3.91
CA ALA A 34 2.59 3.59 -5.29
C ALA A 34 1.21 3.89 -5.92
N PHE A 35 0.25 2.98 -5.77
CA PHE A 35 -1.10 3.20 -6.32
C PHE A 35 -1.92 4.24 -5.55
N LEU A 36 -1.69 4.40 -4.25
CA LEU A 36 -2.23 5.52 -3.47
C LEU A 36 -1.82 6.85 -4.10
N VAL A 37 -0.51 7.05 -4.32
CA VAL A 37 0.01 8.29 -4.91
C VAL A 37 -0.44 8.47 -6.35
N LEU A 38 -0.42 7.40 -7.17
CA LEU A 38 -0.80 7.47 -8.59
C LEU A 38 -2.28 7.81 -8.79
N PHE A 39 -3.18 7.37 -7.92
CA PHE A 39 -4.62 7.56 -8.10
C PHE A 39 -5.24 8.62 -7.20
N GLN A 40 -4.68 8.85 -6.01
CA GLN A 40 -5.20 9.79 -5.02
C GLN A 40 -4.27 10.98 -4.77
N GLY A 41 -3.09 11.02 -5.39
CA GLY A 41 -2.13 12.12 -5.26
C GLY A 41 -1.24 12.01 -4.02
N ALA A 42 -0.24 12.89 -3.93
CA ALA A 42 0.75 12.86 -2.86
C ALA A 42 0.15 13.18 -1.46
N ASP A 43 -0.91 13.98 -1.41
CA ASP A 43 -1.60 14.31 -0.16
C ASP A 43 -2.17 13.07 0.55
N SER A 44 -2.46 12.00 -0.20
CA SER A 44 -2.96 10.73 0.34
C SER A 44 -1.96 9.97 1.21
N LEU A 45 -0.68 10.38 1.22
CA LEU A 45 0.35 9.80 2.07
C LEU A 45 0.11 10.04 3.56
N SER A 46 -0.74 11.01 3.94
CA SER A 46 -1.13 11.19 5.34
C SER A 46 -1.75 9.92 5.93
N VAL A 47 -2.53 9.17 5.14
CA VAL A 47 -3.15 7.91 5.56
C VAL A 47 -2.11 6.84 5.88
N VAL A 48 -1.01 6.81 5.11
CA VAL A 48 0.11 5.88 5.35
C VAL A 48 0.79 6.22 6.67
N ALA A 49 1.02 7.51 6.92
CA ALA A 49 1.59 7.98 8.18
C ALA A 49 0.67 7.64 9.36
N GLU A 50 -0.62 7.96 9.29
CA GLU A 50 -1.61 7.64 10.32
C GLU A 50 -1.65 6.14 10.63
N THR A 51 -1.68 5.29 9.60
CA THR A 51 -1.69 3.83 9.76
C THR A 51 -0.42 3.32 10.45
N LEU A 52 0.75 3.83 10.04
CA LEU A 52 2.04 3.43 10.62
C LEU A 52 2.15 3.88 12.08
N TYR A 53 1.84 5.14 12.38
CA TYR A 53 1.94 5.68 13.74
C TYR A 53 0.90 5.10 14.68
N SER A 54 -0.32 4.82 14.20
CA SER A 54 -1.32 4.08 14.97
C SER A 54 -0.79 2.71 15.37
N GLY A 55 -0.21 1.97 14.43
CA GLY A 55 0.38 0.66 14.74
C GLY A 55 1.52 0.74 15.76
N LEU A 56 2.38 1.76 15.66
CA LEU A 56 3.44 1.98 16.66
C LEU A 56 2.88 2.30 18.05
N HIS A 57 1.83 3.12 18.13
CA HIS A 57 1.19 3.46 19.39
C HIS A 57 0.66 2.21 20.10
N ASP A 58 0.01 1.31 19.36
CA ASP A 58 -0.51 0.04 19.91
C ASP A 58 0.62 -0.84 20.48
N PHE A 59 1.81 -0.87 19.87
CA PHE A 59 2.95 -1.59 20.44
C PHE A 59 3.49 -0.95 21.73
N THR A 60 3.44 0.39 21.86
CA THR A 60 3.93 1.09 23.05
C THR A 60 3.00 1.01 24.26
N LEU A 61 1.71 0.68 24.07
CA LEU A 61 0.76 0.51 25.18
C LEU A 61 0.75 -0.91 25.76
N VAL A 62 1.47 -1.85 25.15
CA VAL A 62 1.56 -3.26 25.58
C VAL A 62 2.90 -3.55 26.30
N SER A 63 3.77 -2.54 26.46
CA SER A 63 5.04 -2.60 27.23
C SER A 63 4.90 -2.00 28.63
#